data_AF-A0A849D7H5-F1
#
_entry.id   AF-A0A849D7H5-F1
#
_cell.length_a   1.000
_cell.length_b   1.000
_cell.length_c   1.000
_cell.angle_alpha   90.00
_cell.angle_beta   90.00
_cell.angle_gamma   90.00
#
_symmetry.space_group_name_H-M   'P 1'
#
loop_
_entity.id
_entity.type
_entity.pdbx_description
1 polymer ?
#
loop_
_entity_poly.entity_id
_entity_poly.type
_entity_poly.pdbx_seq_one_letter_code
_entity_poly.pdbx_strand_id
1 'polypeptide(L)'
;MKYLVHFCRIIVGVLFIISGFIKLNDPVGFSFKLEEYFSQGVLDLPVFMPYALAISLFVVIFEVILGVLLLLGFQKKITLWSLLGMIVFFTFLTFYSAYFNKVTDCGCFGDAIKLTPWESFTKDVVL
;
A
#
# COMPACT_ATOMS: atom_id res chain seq x y z
N MET A 1 4.61 -23.17 15.97
CA MET A 1 3.53 -22.22 15.57
C MET A 1 3.73 -20.80 16.13
N LYS A 2 3.94 -20.58 17.44
CA LYS A 2 4.12 -19.23 18.01
C LYS A 2 5.33 -18.45 17.44
N TYR A 3 6.45 -19.12 17.20
CA TYR A 3 7.65 -18.50 16.61
C TYR A 3 7.44 -18.04 15.17
N LEU A 4 6.74 -18.85 14.35
CA LEU A 4 6.43 -18.51 12.96
C LEU A 4 5.53 -17.28 12.88
N VAL A 5 4.47 -17.22 13.70
CA VAL A 5 3.57 -16.07 13.78
C VAL A 5 4.31 -14.81 14.22
N HIS A 6 5.25 -14.93 15.17
CA HIS A 6 6.01 -13.78 15.64
C HIS A 6 6.99 -13.27 14.57
N PHE A 7 7.62 -14.19 13.83
CA PHE A 7 8.49 -13.89 12.70
C PHE A 7 7.73 -13.19 11.57
N CYS A 8 6.58 -13.74 11.14
CA CYS A 8 5.69 -13.10 10.16
C CYS A 8 5.28 -11.70 10.62
N ARG A 9 4.90 -11.53 11.89
CA ARG A 9 4.53 -10.22 12.44
C ARG A 9 5.64 -9.19 12.30
N ILE A 10 6.88 -9.58 12.60
CA ILE A 10 8.04 -8.68 12.51
C ILE A 10 8.30 -8.30 11.05
N ILE A 11 8.32 -9.28 10.14
CA ILE A 11 8.52 -9.03 8.71
C ILE A 11 7.45 -8.10 8.15
N VAL A 12 6.17 -8.43 8.36
CA VAL A 12 5.04 -7.64 7.84
C VAL A 12 5.08 -6.22 8.40
N GLY A 13 5.36 -6.07 9.70
CA GLY A 13 5.44 -4.76 10.34
C GLY A 13 6.59 -3.91 9.79
N VAL A 14 7.77 -4.51 9.63
CA VAL A 14 8.93 -3.81 9.05
C VAL A 14 8.68 -3.43 7.58
N LEU A 15 8.09 -4.33 6.78
CA LEU A 15 7.75 -4.05 5.38
C LEU A 15 6.78 -2.86 5.26
N PHE A 16 5.73 -2.82 6.08
CA PHE A 16 4.78 -1.69 6.12
C PHE A 16 5.45 -0.37 6.52
N ILE A 17 6.32 -0.40 7.52
CA ILE A 17 7.04 0.82 7.95
C ILE A 17 7.96 1.32 6.83
N ILE A 18 8.76 0.44 6.21
CA ILE A 18 9.70 0.82 5.15
C ILE A 18 8.95 1.33 3.93
N SER A 19 7.93 0.61 3.48
CA SER A 19 7.07 1.00 2.35
C SER A 19 6.43 2.36 2.59
N GLY A 20 5.79 2.55 3.76
CA GLY A 20 5.21 3.83 4.15
C GLY A 20 6.24 4.96 4.25
N PHE A 21 7.43 4.72 4.82
CA PHE A 21 8.48 5.74 4.92
C PHE A 21 8.95 6.24 3.55
N ILE A 22 9.13 5.33 2.60
CA ILE A 22 9.59 5.69 1.26
C ILE A 22 8.51 6.49 0.51
N LYS A 23 7.24 6.09 0.63
CA LYS A 23 6.11 6.86 0.09
C LYS A 23 5.96 8.22 0.75
N LEU A 24 6.31 8.35 2.04
CA LEU A 24 6.24 9.62 2.77
C LEU A 24 7.35 10.58 2.35
N ASN A 25 8.46 10.07 1.83
CA ASN A 25 9.54 10.88 1.26
C ASN A 25 9.15 11.49 -0.10
N ASP A 26 8.25 10.85 -0.85
CA ASP A 26 7.67 11.40 -2.08
C ASP A 26 6.15 11.12 -2.20
N PRO A 27 5.32 11.83 -1.40
CA PRO A 27 3.88 11.64 -1.40
C PRO A 27 3.21 12.19 -2.67
N VAL A 28 3.90 13.09 -3.38
CA VAL A 28 3.44 13.70 -4.63
C VAL A 28 3.54 12.67 -5.76
N GLY A 29 4.67 11.96 -5.87
CA GLY A 29 4.82 10.86 -6.82
C GLY A 29 3.75 9.77 -6.64
N PHE A 30 3.46 9.39 -5.39
CA PHE A 30 2.39 8.44 -5.09
C PHE A 30 0.98 9.00 -5.39
N SER A 31 0.77 10.31 -5.25
CA SER A 31 -0.52 10.94 -5.57
C SER A 31 -0.87 10.89 -7.06
N PHE A 32 0.12 11.07 -7.95
CA PHE A 32 -0.11 10.92 -9.40
C PHE A 32 -0.57 9.51 -9.76
N LYS A 33 -0.04 8.48 -9.07
CA LYS A 33 -0.49 7.10 -9.25
C LYS A 33 -1.94 6.91 -8.81
N LEU A 34 -2.33 7.49 -7.68
CA LEU A 34 -3.72 7.48 -7.23
C LEU A 34 -4.64 8.24 -8.21
N GLU A 35 -4.19 9.36 -8.77
CA GLU A 35 -4.94 10.10 -9.78
C GLU A 35 -5.17 9.26 -11.05
N GLU A 36 -4.14 8.54 -11.52
CA GLU A 36 -4.27 7.58 -12.61
C GLU A 36 -5.29 6.46 -12.29
N TYR A 37 -5.31 5.95 -11.05
CA TYR A 37 -6.32 4.98 -10.60
C TYR A 37 -7.74 5.58 -10.55
N PHE A 38 -7.89 6.86 -10.24
CA PHE A 38 -9.21 7.53 -10.21
C PHE A 38 -9.68 8.00 -11.60
N SER A 39 -8.81 7.98 -12.59
CA SER A 39 -9.15 8.35 -13.96
C SER A 39 -10.24 7.44 -14.56
N GLN A 40 -10.90 7.93 -15.63
CA GLN A 40 -11.92 7.19 -16.39
C GLN A 40 -11.39 5.87 -16.98
N GLY A 41 -10.07 5.72 -17.06
CA GLY A 41 -9.44 4.51 -17.55
C GLY A 41 -9.41 3.35 -16.54
N VAL A 42 -9.68 3.59 -15.26
CA VAL A 42 -9.49 2.59 -14.20
C VAL A 42 -10.75 2.46 -13.33
N LEU A 43 -10.95 3.37 -12.38
CA LEU A 43 -12.11 3.34 -11.47
C LEU A 43 -13.24 4.29 -11.90
N ASP A 44 -12.98 5.21 -12.83
CA ASP A 44 -13.96 6.23 -13.28
C ASP A 44 -14.54 7.03 -12.11
N LEU A 45 -13.64 7.50 -11.24
CA LEU A 45 -13.93 8.23 -10.01
C LEU A 45 -13.32 9.64 -10.02
N PRO A 46 -13.69 10.50 -10.99
CA PRO A 46 -13.04 11.80 -11.21
C PRO A 46 -13.18 12.77 -10.03
N VAL A 47 -14.18 12.58 -9.18
CA VAL A 47 -14.41 13.40 -7.97
C VAL A 47 -13.24 13.30 -6.99
N PHE A 48 -12.50 12.18 -6.98
CA PHE A 48 -11.38 11.95 -6.06
C PHE A 48 -10.02 12.41 -6.59
N MET A 49 -9.90 12.71 -7.89
CA MET A 49 -8.66 13.23 -8.49
C MET A 49 -8.09 14.47 -7.78
N PRO A 50 -8.85 15.56 -7.52
CA PRO A 50 -8.31 16.73 -6.82
C PRO A 50 -7.93 16.44 -5.35
N TYR A 51 -8.43 15.35 -4.78
CA TYR A 51 -8.12 14.90 -3.42
C TYR A 51 -7.05 13.81 -3.39
N ALA A 52 -6.48 13.41 -4.53
CA ALA A 52 -5.53 12.30 -4.62
C ALA A 52 -4.31 12.50 -3.71
N LEU A 53 -3.79 13.73 -3.60
CA LEU A 53 -2.68 14.06 -2.71
C LEU A 53 -3.05 13.97 -1.22
N ALA A 54 -4.26 14.39 -0.85
CA ALA A 54 -4.74 14.27 0.52
C ALA A 54 -4.94 12.79 0.91
N ILE A 55 -5.49 11.99 -0.02
CA ILE A 55 -5.69 10.54 0.15
C ILE A 55 -4.33 9.83 0.21
N SER A 56 -3.37 10.20 -0.64
CA SER A 56 -2.02 9.62 -0.66
C SER A 56 -1.33 9.79 0.70
N LEU A 57 -1.32 11.02 1.23
CA LEU A 57 -0.76 11.31 2.56
C LEU A 57 -1.47 10.52 3.66
N PHE A 58 -2.80 10.49 3.64
CA PHE A 58 -3.58 9.78 4.65
C PHE A 58 -3.24 8.28 4.68
N VAL A 59 -3.25 7.62 3.51
CA VAL A 59 -2.97 6.19 3.39
C VAL A 59 -1.54 5.87 3.83
N VAL A 60 -0.57 6.69 3.44
CA VAL A 60 0.85 6.47 3.78
C VAL A 60 1.11 6.63 5.28
N ILE A 61 0.55 7.67 5.90
CA ILE A 61 0.65 7.85 7.36
C ILE A 61 0.01 6.67 8.08
N PHE A 62 -1.17 6.25 7.62
CA PHE A 62 -1.88 5.11 8.19
C PHE A 62 -1.07 3.81 8.05
N GLU A 63 -0.38 3.60 6.94
CA GLU A 63 0.51 2.46 6.69
C GLU A 63 1.64 2.37 7.72
N VAL A 64 2.35 3.48 7.94
CA VAL A 64 3.45 3.53 8.92
C VAL A 64 2.92 3.30 10.34
N ILE A 65 1.81 3.93 10.70
CA ILE A 65 1.19 3.75 12.03
C ILE A 65 0.81 2.30 12.25
N LEU A 66 0.14 1.65 11.29
CA LEU A 66 -0.24 0.24 11.41
C LEU A 66 0.98 -0.68 11.49
N GLY A 67 2.04 -0.41 10.73
CA GLY A 67 3.30 -1.14 10.82
C GLY A 67 3.91 -1.05 12.23
N VAL A 68 3.97 0.15 12.82
CA VAL A 68 4.45 0.35 14.20
C VAL A 68 3.54 -0.34 15.22
N LEU A 69 2.22 -0.21 15.10
CA LEU A 69 1.25 -0.85 16.00
C LEU A 69 1.36 -2.38 15.94
N LEU A 70 1.62 -2.94 14.76
CA LEU A 70 1.83 -4.38 14.57
C LEU A 70 3.11 -4.86 15.26
N LEU A 71 4.20 -4.09 15.17
CA LEU A 71 5.46 -4.41 15.86
C LEU A 71 5.34 -4.30 17.37
N LEU A 72 4.68 -3.25 17.88
CA LEU A 72 4.39 -3.07 19.31
C LEU A 72 3.39 -4.12 19.83
N GLY A 73 2.59 -4.72 18.95
CA GLY A 73 1.55 -5.67 19.33
C GLY A 73 0.38 -5.03 20.09
N PHE A 74 0.17 -3.73 19.90
CA PHE A 74 -0.91 -2.96 20.51
C PHE A 74 -2.22 -3.18 19.75
N GLN A 75 -3.33 -3.33 20.48
CA GLN A 75 -4.69 -3.50 19.93
C GLN A 75 -4.77 -4.49 18.74
N LYS A 76 -4.17 -5.67 18.89
CA LYS A 76 -3.92 -6.67 17.83
C LYS A 76 -5.13 -6.93 16.90
N LYS A 77 -6.35 -7.02 17.44
CA LYS A 77 -7.54 -7.26 16.63
C LYS A 77 -7.79 -6.11 15.64
N ILE A 78 -7.75 -4.87 16.11
CA ILE A 78 -7.99 -3.69 15.27
C ILE A 78 -6.88 -3.57 14.25
N THR A 79 -5.61 -3.66 14.68
CA THR A 79 -4.45 -3.54 13.80
C THR A 79 -4.50 -4.59 12.68
N LEU A 80 -4.82 -5.85 12.98
CA LEU A 80 -4.92 -6.91 11.97
C LEU A 80 -6.07 -6.69 10.99
N TRP A 81 -7.26 -6.28 11.46
CA TRP A 81 -8.39 -6.00 10.58
C TRP A 81 -8.13 -4.80 9.66
N SER A 82 -7.55 -3.72 10.20
CA SER A 82 -7.17 -2.54 9.42
C SER A 82 -6.07 -2.86 8.39
N LEU A 83 -5.08 -3.67 8.79
CA LEU A 83 -3.98 -4.08 7.92
C LEU A 83 -4.47 -5.00 6.80
N LEU A 84 -5.38 -5.94 7.09
CA LEU A 84 -6.03 -6.77 6.08
C LEU A 84 -6.83 -5.91 5.09
N GLY A 85 -7.58 -4.91 5.59
CA GLY A 85 -8.31 -3.97 4.73
C GLY A 85 -7.36 -3.20 3.79
N MET A 86 -6.21 -2.75 4.29
CA MET A 86 -5.19 -2.08 3.48
C MET A 86 -4.57 -3.01 2.44
N ILE A 87 -4.22 -4.24 2.80
CA ILE A 87 -3.66 -5.22 1.86
C ILE A 87 -4.68 -5.47 0.76
N VAL A 88 -5.93 -5.79 1.10
CA VAL A 88 -6.99 -6.04 0.10
C VAL A 88 -7.17 -4.84 -0.84
N PHE A 89 -7.16 -3.62 -0.31
CA PHE A 89 -7.24 -2.40 -1.10
C PHE A 89 -6.06 -2.25 -2.07
N PHE A 90 -4.83 -2.43 -1.59
CA PHE A 90 -3.63 -2.36 -2.44
C PHE A 90 -3.54 -3.50 -3.44
N THR A 91 -3.90 -4.73 -3.05
CA THR A 91 -3.99 -5.89 -3.94
C THR A 91 -4.98 -5.63 -5.08
N PHE A 92 -6.12 -4.99 -4.79
CA PHE A 92 -7.08 -4.63 -5.83
C PHE A 92 -6.52 -3.58 -6.81
N LEU A 93 -5.89 -2.51 -6.30
CA LEU A 93 -5.28 -1.49 -7.15
C LEU A 93 -4.13 -2.06 -8.00
N THR A 94 -3.24 -2.84 -7.38
CA THR A 94 -2.09 -3.45 -8.07
C THR A 94 -2.53 -4.51 -9.07
N PHE A 95 -3.56 -5.31 -8.77
CA PHE A 95 -4.17 -6.25 -9.71
C PHE A 95 -4.73 -5.53 -10.93
N TYR A 96 -5.49 -4.46 -10.72
CA TYR A 96 -6.04 -3.67 -11.83
C TYR A 96 -4.91 -3.12 -12.70
N SER A 97 -3.84 -2.60 -12.08
CA SER A 97 -2.67 -2.14 -12.82
C SER A 97 -1.98 -3.25 -13.62
N ALA A 98 -1.81 -4.44 -13.03
CA ALA A 98 -1.18 -5.59 -13.65
C ALA A 98 -2.00 -6.20 -14.79
N TYR A 99 -3.33 -6.22 -14.66
CA TYR A 99 -4.24 -6.79 -15.65
C TYR A 99 -4.45 -5.85 -16.85
N PHE A 100 -4.57 -4.55 -16.61
CA PHE A 100 -4.85 -3.58 -17.66
C PHE A 100 -3.61 -2.86 -18.21
N ASN A 101 -2.41 -3.14 -17.67
CA ASN A 101 -1.12 -2.49 -18.05
C ASN A 101 -1.21 -0.95 -18.09
N LYS A 102 -2.04 -0.34 -17.24
CA LYS A 102 -2.31 1.10 -17.29
C LYS A 102 -1.34 1.94 -16.47
N VAL A 103 -0.67 1.38 -15.46
CA VAL A 103 0.27 2.11 -14.61
C VAL A 103 1.59 1.33 -14.50
N THR A 104 2.63 1.86 -15.13
CA THR A 104 3.94 1.19 -15.31
C THR A 104 4.75 0.97 -14.03
N ASP A 105 4.42 1.69 -12.95
CA ASP A 105 5.11 1.63 -11.65
C ASP A 105 4.05 1.66 -10.53
N CYS A 106 3.93 0.58 -9.73
CA CYS A 106 2.92 0.50 -8.66
C CYS A 106 3.14 1.50 -7.52
N GLY A 107 4.22 2.28 -7.53
CA GLY A 107 4.50 3.34 -6.55
C GLY A 107 4.68 2.84 -5.11
N CYS A 108 4.69 1.52 -4.90
CA CYS A 108 4.68 0.91 -3.58
C CYS A 108 5.99 1.16 -2.80
N PHE A 109 7.07 1.58 -3.49
CA PHE A 109 8.38 1.93 -2.92
C PHE A 109 8.96 3.22 -3.51
N GLY A 110 8.12 4.14 -4.01
CA GLY A 110 8.59 5.33 -4.74
C GLY A 110 9.56 5.00 -5.90
N ASP A 111 10.43 5.92 -6.28
CA ASP A 111 11.46 5.73 -7.32
C ASP A 111 12.66 4.86 -6.88
N ALA A 112 12.69 4.38 -5.63
CA ALA A 112 13.84 3.66 -5.08
C ALA A 112 13.89 2.18 -5.50
N ILE A 113 12.73 1.53 -5.69
CA ILE A 113 12.61 0.16 -6.20
C ILE A 113 11.40 0.10 -7.14
N LYS A 114 11.67 0.04 -8.46
CA LYS A 114 10.64 -0.20 -9.47
C LYS A 114 10.21 -1.67 -9.45
N LEU A 115 9.23 -2.01 -8.63
CA LEU A 115 8.57 -3.31 -8.68
C LEU A 115 7.55 -3.32 -9.81
N THR A 116 7.60 -4.36 -10.64
CA THR A 116 6.58 -4.57 -11.66
C THR A 116 5.20 -4.76 -11.01
N PRO A 117 4.10 -4.47 -11.73
CA PRO A 117 2.75 -4.67 -11.18
C PRO A 117 2.48 -6.09 -10.71
N TRP A 118 3.02 -7.10 -11.40
CA TRP A 118 2.92 -8.50 -11.02
C TRP A 118 3.72 -8.87 -9.76
N GLU A 119 4.88 -8.26 -9.55
CA GLU A 119 5.65 -8.43 -8.31
C GLU A 119 4.94 -7.79 -7.12
N SER A 120 4.35 -6.59 -7.30
CA SER A 120 3.59 -5.92 -6.24
C SER A 120 2.33 -6.71 -5.87
N PHE A 121 1.57 -7.19 -6.86
CA PHE A 121 0.40 -8.04 -6.64
C PHE A 121 0.76 -9.34 -5.92
N THR A 122 1.81 -10.03 -6.37
CA THR A 122 2.25 -11.29 -5.74
C THR A 122 2.70 -11.06 -4.31
N LYS A 123 3.41 -9.96 -4.04
CA LYS A 123 3.81 -9.56 -2.68
C LYS A 123 2.59 -9.36 -1.79
N ASP A 124 1.58 -8.62 -2.25
CA ASP A 124 0.39 -8.31 -1.46
C ASP A 124 -0.54 -9.53 -1.28
N VAL A 125 -0.54 -10.51 -2.20
CA VAL A 125 -1.30 -11.77 -2.04
C VAL A 125 -0.66 -12.73 -1.02
N VAL A 126 0.68 -12.71 -0.91
CA VAL A 126 1.42 -13.56 0.03
C VAL A 126 1.34 -13.03 1.48
N LEU A 127 1.07 -11.72 1.63
CA LEU A 127 1.09 -10.97 2.89
C LEU A 127 -0.24 -11.08 3.65
#